data_AF-A0A7Z9G8K8-F1
#
_entry.id   AF-A0A7Z9G8K8-F1
#
_cell.length_a   1.000
_cell.length_b   1.000
_cell.length_c   1.000
_cell.angle_alpha   90.00
_cell.angle_beta   90.00
_cell.angle_gamma   90.00
#
_symmetry.space_group_name_H-M   'P 1'
#
loop_
_entity.id
_entity.type
_entity.pdbx_description
1 polymer ?
#
loop_
_entity_poly.entity_id
_entity_poly.type
_entity_poly.pdbx_seq_one_letter_code
_entity_poly.pdbx_strand_id
1 'polypeptide(L)'
;MGRMERLKRQLLVTFVLMSCVSNIAMAQGSCEDIVEVDRFRHLRQLSLDFFERVPTVDELNQLHSRSSVSDEQISTMVNSEEFSHFIRRYHKELLWPQVNIEDFVGPGISLLLPASFFTGVANEERLFIVFVGIYERGGIVPCLNEPAEFDQDGQPILKLQPDGTLREGYVMVKPYWAPGTEIKVCALEARLKAVANNGESCDSAGGMTTGTCGCGIGLRHCMGIVAAQTVQYSLQEQLLRMVEGPIAEGRSYFDILTEAVEQLNGPLVHFYRFQVQMAVDPIIQFPPVPVYKLPTDISYTDQSWKAYPRSKEHSGVLTSLSYLLRFQTPRARANRFYDAFFCSPFQAPDVALPSPSDACSQEPDLRLRCGCSMCHAQLEPAAAYWARFSDAGSMYLDPAYFPVFSQKCADCANNPMVPCDFICDRFYLTQIGHPDEASWIGTLRSFEFRDENEIAKATGGPALLVEESIQDGRLPKCTVNKLFERLIRRPMKPDELKNLRPQLIAQFEESGFDFRALVRAIVMTEAYRRLVR
;
A
#
# COMPACT_ATOMS: atom_id res chain seq x y z
N MET A 1 27.70 14.64 -59.69
CA MET A 1 28.39 15.88 -59.24
C MET A 1 27.53 16.53 -58.17
N GLY A 2 27.89 16.72 -56.91
CA GLY A 2 29.06 16.37 -56.14
C GLY A 2 28.85 16.92 -54.72
N ARG A 3 29.19 16.13 -53.69
CA ARG A 3 29.63 16.57 -52.36
C ARG A 3 29.93 15.35 -51.49
N MET A 4 30.92 14.58 -51.90
CA MET A 4 31.55 13.57 -51.07
C MET A 4 32.95 13.39 -51.62
N GLU A 5 33.88 14.25 -51.20
CA GLU A 5 35.33 14.08 -51.22
C GLU A 5 35.99 15.44 -50.94
N ARG A 6 36.50 15.59 -49.71
CA ARG A 6 37.66 16.41 -49.32
C ARG A 6 37.68 16.47 -47.80
N LEU A 7 38.43 15.56 -47.17
CA LEU A 7 39.57 15.89 -46.31
C LEU A 7 40.14 14.60 -45.73
N LYS A 8 41.03 13.98 -46.50
CA LYS A 8 42.16 13.23 -45.93
C LYS A 8 43.15 14.26 -45.39
N ARG A 9 43.59 14.13 -44.13
CA ARG A 9 45.00 14.09 -43.70
C ARG A 9 45.18 14.43 -42.22
N GLN A 10 46.09 13.68 -41.59
CA GLN A 10 46.75 13.86 -40.29
C GLN A 10 45.96 13.41 -39.06
N LEU A 11 46.29 12.24 -38.50
CA LEU A 11 47.37 12.16 -37.51
C LEU A 11 47.85 10.70 -37.36
N LEU A 12 49.15 10.53 -37.50
CA LEU A 12 49.91 9.37 -37.04
C LEU A 12 49.83 9.35 -35.51
N VAL A 13 49.28 8.29 -34.91
CA VAL A 13 49.51 8.01 -33.48
C VAL A 13 50.03 6.58 -33.35
N THR A 14 51.26 6.56 -32.87
CA THR A 14 52.13 5.45 -32.52
C THR A 14 51.41 4.36 -31.72
N PHE A 15 51.40 3.13 -32.25
CA PHE A 15 51.07 1.91 -31.51
C PHE A 15 52.25 1.60 -30.57
N VAL A 16 52.14 2.01 -29.30
CA VAL A 16 53.03 1.53 -28.24
C VAL A 16 52.43 0.24 -27.71
N LEU A 17 53.10 -0.89 -28.00
CA LEU A 17 52.92 -2.15 -27.29
C LEU A 17 53.26 -1.93 -25.82
N MET A 18 52.24 -1.64 -25.01
CA MET A 18 52.34 -1.67 -23.56
C MET A 18 52.08 -3.11 -23.13
N SER A 19 53.15 -3.88 -23.01
CA SER A 19 53.15 -5.15 -22.30
C SER A 19 52.72 -4.87 -20.86
N CYS A 20 51.44 -5.08 -20.56
CA CYS A 20 50.98 -5.23 -19.19
C CYS A 20 51.61 -6.52 -18.66
N VAL A 21 52.76 -6.36 -18.01
CA VAL A 21 53.23 -7.33 -17.03
C VAL A 21 52.13 -7.38 -15.98
N SER A 22 51.36 -8.47 -16.00
CA SER A 22 50.47 -8.82 -14.90
C SER A 22 51.34 -8.88 -13.65
N ASN A 23 51.32 -7.80 -12.86
CA ASN A 23 51.63 -7.92 -11.45
C ASN A 23 50.61 -8.92 -10.92
N ILE A 24 51.06 -10.14 -10.68
CA ILE A 24 50.43 -11.04 -9.74
C ILE A 24 50.45 -10.24 -8.43
N ALA A 25 49.36 -9.53 -8.17
CA ALA A 25 49.03 -9.13 -6.83
C ALA A 25 48.94 -10.45 -6.06
N MET A 26 50.01 -10.79 -5.36
CA MET A 26 49.96 -11.80 -4.33
C MET A 26 48.88 -11.32 -3.37
N ALA A 27 47.71 -11.95 -3.46
CA ALA A 27 46.70 -11.86 -2.43
C ALA A 27 47.41 -12.18 -1.11
N GLN A 28 47.65 -11.14 -0.30
CA GLN A 28 48.10 -11.34 1.06
C GLN A 28 47.08 -12.25 1.73
N GLY A 29 47.58 -13.36 2.28
CA GLY A 29 46.79 -14.36 2.96
C GLY A 29 45.90 -13.74 4.03
N SER A 30 44.64 -14.15 4.01
CA SER A 30 43.68 -14.19 5.12
C SER A 30 43.73 -13.02 6.12
N CYS A 31 42.96 -11.97 5.86
CA CYS A 31 42.40 -11.14 6.94
C CYS A 31 41.14 -11.82 7.53
N GLU A 32 41.19 -13.12 7.84
CA GLU A 32 40.12 -13.80 8.60
C GLU A 32 40.59 -14.06 10.04
N ASP A 33 41.09 -13.02 10.71
CA ASP A 33 41.13 -13.06 12.17
C ASP A 33 39.69 -12.91 12.67
N ILE A 34 39.02 -14.04 12.88
CA ILE A 34 37.73 -14.11 13.56
C ILE A 34 37.95 -13.65 15.00
N VAL A 35 37.68 -12.36 15.27
CA VAL A 35 37.71 -11.83 16.62
C VAL A 35 36.38 -12.12 17.27
N GLU A 36 36.37 -12.94 18.32
CA GLU A 36 35.21 -13.12 19.18
C GLU A 36 34.77 -11.75 19.72
N VAL A 37 33.49 -11.42 19.54
CA VAL A 37 32.94 -10.14 19.99
C VAL A 37 32.94 -10.14 21.51
N ASP A 38 33.72 -9.24 22.13
CA ASP A 38 33.70 -9.10 23.59
C ASP A 38 32.29 -8.72 24.08
N ARG A 39 32.00 -9.02 25.35
CA ARG A 39 30.66 -8.84 25.93
C ARG A 39 30.10 -7.43 25.74
N PHE A 40 30.91 -6.38 25.85
CA PHE A 40 30.44 -5.00 25.72
C PHE A 40 30.13 -4.67 24.26
N ARG A 41 30.93 -5.19 23.32
CA ARG A 41 30.65 -5.07 21.89
C ARG A 41 29.40 -5.85 21.49
N HIS A 42 29.15 -7.01 22.10
CA HIS A 42 27.92 -7.79 21.86
C HIS A 42 26.68 -7.04 22.36
N LEU A 43 26.72 -6.49 23.58
CA LEU A 43 25.65 -5.65 24.11
C LEU A 43 25.41 -4.40 23.24
N ARG A 44 26.48 -3.78 22.75
CA ARG A 44 26.38 -2.64 21.82
C ARG A 44 25.71 -3.03 20.50
N GLN A 45 26.08 -4.17 19.93
CA GLN A 45 25.47 -4.67 18.69
C GLN A 45 23.98 -4.93 18.88
N LEU A 46 23.58 -5.65 19.95
CA LEU A 46 22.18 -5.87 20.31
C LEU A 46 21.42 -4.56 20.48
N SER A 47 21.99 -3.58 21.19
CA SER A 47 21.33 -2.29 21.44
C SER A 47 21.16 -1.48 20.14
N LEU A 48 22.14 -1.51 19.24
CA LEU A 48 22.03 -0.84 17.93
C LEU A 48 21.02 -1.53 17.02
N ASP A 49 21.00 -2.87 17.00
CA ASP A 49 20.06 -3.61 16.18
C ASP A 49 18.63 -3.51 16.72
N PHE A 50 18.42 -3.60 18.03
CA PHE A 50 17.08 -3.60 18.63
C PHE A 50 16.52 -2.19 18.85
N PHE A 51 17.36 -1.24 19.29
CA PHE A 51 16.91 0.05 19.81
C PHE A 51 17.48 1.27 19.04
N GLU A 52 18.38 1.06 18.08
CA GLU A 52 19.07 2.14 17.34
C GLU A 52 19.85 3.13 18.23
N ARG A 53 20.22 2.71 19.43
CA ARG A 53 21.03 3.49 20.37
C ARG A 53 22.19 2.70 20.92
N VAL A 54 23.18 3.41 21.45
CA VAL A 54 24.24 2.79 22.25
C VAL A 54 23.69 2.34 23.61
N PRO A 55 24.31 1.33 24.25
CA PRO A 55 23.96 0.95 25.61
C PRO A 55 24.11 2.13 26.57
N THR A 56 23.19 2.24 27.52
CA THR A 56 23.28 3.15 28.65
C THR A 56 24.41 2.76 29.60
N VAL A 57 24.83 3.69 30.46
CA VAL A 57 25.84 3.43 31.48
C VAL A 57 25.39 2.31 32.44
N ASP A 58 24.10 2.26 32.78
CA ASP A 58 23.55 1.23 33.67
C ASP A 58 23.57 -0.16 33.02
N GLU A 59 23.20 -0.26 31.73
CA GLU A 59 23.28 -1.51 30.97
C GLU A 59 24.74 -2.02 30.89
N LEU A 60 25.72 -1.13 30.71
CA LEU A 60 27.15 -1.47 30.74
C LEU A 60 27.60 -1.92 32.15
N ASN A 61 27.19 -1.20 33.19
CA ASN A 61 27.49 -1.52 34.58
C ASN A 61 26.97 -2.89 35.00
N GLN A 62 25.77 -3.27 34.57
CA GLN A 62 25.21 -4.61 34.80
C GLN A 62 26.04 -5.73 34.15
N LEU A 63 26.80 -5.42 33.10
CA LEU A 63 27.63 -6.39 32.38
C LEU A 63 29.04 -6.52 32.99
N HIS A 64 29.50 -5.57 33.80
CA HIS A 64 30.83 -5.63 34.43
C HIS A 64 31.02 -6.87 35.32
N SER A 65 29.96 -7.33 35.97
CA SER A 65 29.98 -8.53 36.84
C SER A 65 29.71 -9.84 36.10
N ARG A 66 29.58 -9.82 34.76
CA ARG A 66 29.23 -11.00 33.94
C ARG A 66 30.30 -11.28 32.90
N SER A 67 30.47 -12.55 32.51
CA SER A 67 31.42 -12.93 31.45
C SER A 67 30.87 -12.66 30.05
N SER A 68 29.56 -12.70 29.86
CA SER A 68 28.86 -12.51 28.58
C SER A 68 27.48 -11.88 28.78
N VAL A 69 26.85 -11.45 27.68
CA VAL A 69 25.42 -11.09 27.68
C VAL A 69 24.61 -12.37 27.86
N SER A 70 23.83 -12.42 28.94
CA SER A 70 23.02 -13.60 29.28
C SER A 70 21.78 -13.73 28.40
N ASP A 71 21.28 -14.95 28.32
CA ASP A 71 20.03 -15.26 27.64
C ASP A 71 18.80 -14.54 28.24
N GLU A 72 18.79 -14.36 29.57
CA GLU A 72 17.77 -13.58 30.28
C GLU A 72 17.81 -12.09 29.91
N GLN A 73 19.00 -11.52 29.73
CA GLN A 73 19.15 -10.14 29.25
C GLN A 73 18.61 -9.98 27.84
N ILE A 74 18.94 -10.90 26.92
CA ILE A 74 18.40 -10.87 25.54
C ILE A 74 16.87 -11.01 25.57
N SER A 75 16.36 -11.93 26.38
CA SER A 75 14.93 -12.13 26.58
C SER A 75 14.24 -10.87 27.12
N THR A 76 14.90 -10.14 28.03
CA THR A 76 14.40 -8.85 28.55
C THR A 76 14.38 -7.80 27.45
N MET A 77 15.42 -7.74 26.60
CA MET A 77 15.50 -6.79 25.50
C MET A 77 14.44 -7.04 24.43
N VAL A 78 14.25 -8.28 23.96
CA VAL A 78 13.23 -8.59 22.94
C VAL A 78 11.80 -8.47 23.46
N ASN A 79 11.62 -8.47 24.78
CA ASN A 79 10.32 -8.28 25.41
C ASN A 79 10.03 -6.84 25.86
N SER A 80 10.97 -5.93 25.70
CA SER A 80 10.77 -4.52 26.06
C SER A 80 9.84 -3.80 25.08
N GLU A 81 9.21 -2.73 25.54
CA GLU A 81 8.44 -1.83 24.69
C GLU A 81 9.33 -1.21 23.60
N GLU A 82 10.60 -0.92 23.93
CA GLU A 82 11.58 -0.35 23.01
C GLU A 82 11.86 -1.27 21.80
N PHE A 83 11.70 -2.60 21.94
CA PHE A 83 11.85 -3.54 20.84
C PHE A 83 10.80 -3.37 19.73
N SER A 84 9.67 -2.70 20.03
CA SER A 84 8.69 -2.31 19.00
C SER A 84 9.33 -1.51 17.87
N HIS A 85 10.34 -0.67 18.15
CA HIS A 85 11.05 0.09 17.11
C HIS A 85 11.72 -0.81 16.07
N PHE A 86 12.34 -1.92 16.49
CA PHE A 86 12.88 -2.92 15.57
C PHE A 86 11.79 -3.55 14.72
N ILE A 87 10.69 -3.99 15.35
CA ILE A 87 9.55 -4.62 14.67
C ILE A 87 9.02 -3.67 13.58
N ARG A 88 8.71 -2.42 13.95
CA ARG A 88 8.17 -1.41 13.03
C ARG A 88 9.11 -1.13 11.87
N ARG A 89 10.40 -0.94 12.14
CA ARG A 89 11.40 -0.63 11.10
C ARG A 89 11.56 -1.79 10.13
N TYR A 90 11.72 -3.00 10.64
CA TYR A 90 11.82 -4.21 9.82
C TYR A 90 10.59 -4.37 8.91
N HIS A 91 9.39 -4.18 9.45
CA HIS A 91 8.16 -4.33 8.66
C HIS A 91 7.86 -3.14 7.75
N LYS A 92 8.31 -1.93 8.08
CA LYS A 92 8.22 -0.79 7.17
C LYS A 92 9.02 -1.04 5.89
N GLU A 93 10.23 -1.59 6.01
CA GLU A 93 11.06 -2.03 4.88
C GLU A 93 10.40 -3.20 4.11
N LEU A 94 9.70 -4.10 4.82
CA LEU A 94 9.07 -5.30 4.27
C LEU A 94 7.69 -5.08 3.63
N LEU A 95 6.93 -4.08 4.06
CA LEU A 95 5.53 -3.88 3.62
C LEU A 95 5.31 -2.60 2.82
N TRP A 96 6.23 -1.63 2.92
CA TRP A 96 6.12 -0.31 2.29
C TRP A 96 4.76 0.35 2.57
N PRO A 97 4.43 0.62 3.85
CA PRO A 97 3.11 1.12 4.23
C PRO A 97 2.80 2.53 3.70
N GLN A 98 3.77 3.21 3.10
CA GLN A 98 3.61 4.56 2.58
C GLN A 98 2.64 4.59 1.40
N VAL A 99 1.43 5.09 1.69
CA VAL A 99 0.49 5.61 0.69
C VAL A 99 0.68 7.11 0.55
N ASN A 100 0.55 7.62 -0.66
CA ASN A 100 0.48 9.04 -0.94
C ASN A 100 -0.98 9.53 -0.86
N ILE A 101 -1.18 10.84 -0.78
CA ILE A 101 -2.52 11.43 -0.77
C ILE A 101 -3.26 11.10 -2.07
N GLU A 102 -2.53 11.10 -3.20
CA GLU A 102 -3.04 10.69 -4.50
C GLU A 102 -3.60 9.27 -4.51
N ASP A 103 -3.11 8.37 -3.66
CA ASP A 103 -3.50 6.97 -3.68
C ASP A 103 -4.90 6.76 -3.08
N PHE A 104 -5.24 7.48 -2.00
CA PHE A 104 -6.54 7.33 -1.32
C PHE A 104 -7.53 8.45 -1.64
N VAL A 105 -7.07 9.62 -2.06
CA VAL A 105 -7.95 10.69 -2.56
C VAL A 105 -8.19 10.53 -4.05
N GLY A 106 -7.22 9.96 -4.79
CA GLY A 106 -7.24 9.74 -6.22
C GLY A 106 -6.60 10.88 -7.04
N PRO A 107 -5.92 10.60 -8.17
CA PRO A 107 -5.07 11.58 -8.87
C PRO A 107 -5.84 12.71 -9.55
N GLY A 108 -7.01 12.42 -10.12
CA GLY A 108 -7.87 13.43 -10.73
C GLY A 108 -8.37 14.46 -9.72
N ILE A 109 -8.58 14.04 -8.47
CA ILE A 109 -8.88 14.93 -7.37
C ILE A 109 -7.59 15.60 -6.83
N SER A 110 -6.48 14.85 -6.71
CA SER A 110 -5.22 15.39 -6.17
C SER A 110 -4.71 16.60 -6.96
N LEU A 111 -4.79 16.53 -8.29
CA LEU A 111 -4.44 17.64 -9.19
C LEU A 111 -5.32 18.89 -9.00
N LEU A 112 -6.50 18.71 -8.41
CA LEU A 112 -7.50 19.75 -8.17
C LEU A 112 -7.56 20.17 -6.69
N LEU A 113 -6.73 19.57 -5.82
CA LEU A 113 -6.50 20.02 -4.44
C LEU A 113 -6.07 21.49 -4.32
N PRO A 114 -5.40 22.12 -5.31
CA PRO A 114 -5.06 23.54 -5.20
C PRO A 114 -6.25 24.50 -5.31
N ALA A 115 -7.45 24.02 -5.65
CA ALA A 115 -8.28 24.78 -6.56
C ALA A 115 -9.58 25.33 -5.97
N SER A 116 -9.81 25.14 -4.67
CA SER A 116 -11.06 25.51 -4.00
C SER A 116 -10.89 26.54 -2.88
N PHE A 117 -9.97 27.53 -2.95
CA PHE A 117 -9.85 28.54 -1.86
C PHE A 117 -9.72 29.99 -2.25
N PHE A 118 -10.51 30.75 -1.49
CA PHE A 118 -10.34 32.12 -1.04
C PHE A 118 -8.95 32.71 -1.27
N THR A 119 -8.90 33.85 -1.96
CA THR A 119 -7.68 34.61 -2.19
C THR A 119 -7.15 35.18 -0.88
N GLY A 120 -5.93 34.78 -0.47
CA GLY A 120 -5.18 35.47 0.59
C GLY A 120 -4.84 34.66 1.85
N VAL A 121 -5.22 33.37 1.95
CA VAL A 121 -4.69 32.49 3.01
C VAL A 121 -3.50 31.72 2.44
N ALA A 122 -2.31 31.94 2.99
CA ALA A 122 -1.14 31.18 2.62
C ALA A 122 -1.37 29.68 2.92
N ASN A 123 -1.43 28.88 1.87
CA ASN A 123 -1.10 27.45 1.77
C ASN A 123 -1.73 26.37 2.68
N GLU A 124 -2.46 26.65 3.76
CA GLU A 124 -2.63 25.61 4.80
C GLU A 124 -4.02 24.96 4.96
N GLU A 125 -5.11 25.51 4.42
CA GLU A 125 -6.47 24.97 4.71
C GLU A 125 -7.30 24.72 3.44
N ARG A 126 -6.81 23.85 2.55
CA ARG A 126 -7.50 23.54 1.29
C ARG A 126 -8.49 22.37 1.37
N LEU A 127 -9.80 22.64 1.53
CA LEU A 127 -10.93 21.70 1.44
C LEU A 127 -11.26 21.20 0.04
N PHE A 128 -11.54 19.92 -0.01
CA PHE A 128 -11.87 19.18 -1.20
C PHE A 128 -13.36 19.29 -1.63
N ILE A 129 -13.69 20.08 -2.66
CA ILE A 129 -14.90 19.90 -3.49
C ILE A 129 -14.69 20.49 -4.89
N VAL A 130 -14.52 19.63 -5.90
CA VAL A 130 -14.16 20.07 -7.26
C VAL A 130 -15.40 20.47 -8.07
N PHE A 131 -16.49 19.71 -7.91
CA PHE A 131 -17.64 19.79 -8.79
C PHE A 131 -18.45 21.08 -8.59
N VAL A 132 -18.49 21.62 -7.38
CA VAL A 132 -19.16 22.90 -7.11
C VAL A 132 -18.55 24.04 -7.92
N GLY A 133 -17.21 24.16 -7.92
CA GLY A 133 -16.54 25.20 -8.69
C GLY A 133 -16.81 25.07 -10.19
N ILE A 134 -16.61 23.87 -10.74
CA ILE A 134 -16.80 23.62 -12.18
C ILE A 134 -18.24 23.91 -12.63
N TYR A 135 -19.24 23.40 -11.91
CA TYR A 135 -20.63 23.45 -12.37
C TYR A 135 -21.38 24.74 -11.98
N GLU A 136 -21.10 25.31 -10.81
CA GLU A 136 -21.85 26.47 -10.31
C GLU A 136 -21.11 27.80 -10.57
N ARG A 137 -19.77 27.79 -10.54
CA ARG A 137 -18.97 29.02 -10.75
C ARG A 137 -18.50 29.22 -12.18
N GLY A 138 -18.69 28.22 -13.05
CA GLY A 138 -18.20 28.24 -14.43
C GLY A 138 -16.68 28.11 -14.53
N GLY A 139 -16.03 27.57 -13.50
CA GLY A 139 -14.59 27.39 -13.48
C GLY A 139 -14.03 27.05 -12.11
N ILE A 140 -12.75 26.68 -12.11
CA ILE A 140 -12.04 26.34 -10.88
C ILE A 140 -11.54 27.65 -10.24
N VAL A 141 -12.48 28.41 -9.69
CA VAL A 141 -12.24 29.73 -9.10
C VAL A 141 -12.74 29.78 -7.66
N PRO A 142 -12.11 30.59 -6.80
CA PRO A 142 -12.56 30.76 -5.43
C PRO A 142 -13.79 31.66 -5.34
N CYS A 143 -14.56 31.52 -4.27
CA CYS A 143 -15.57 32.50 -3.89
C CYS A 143 -14.96 33.88 -3.57
N LEU A 144 -15.83 34.88 -3.44
CA LEU A 144 -15.48 36.24 -3.06
C LEU A 144 -15.09 36.32 -1.58
N ASN A 145 -14.15 37.22 -1.27
CA ASN A 145 -13.80 37.57 0.11
C ASN A 145 -14.77 38.62 0.69
N GLU A 146 -16.04 38.27 0.70
CA GLU A 146 -17.10 39.04 1.35
C GLU A 146 -18.12 38.06 1.93
N PRO A 147 -18.85 38.42 3.00
CA PRO A 147 -19.93 37.57 3.53
C PRO A 147 -20.93 37.21 2.42
N ALA A 148 -21.36 35.95 2.39
CA ALA A 148 -22.34 35.49 1.42
C ALA A 148 -23.71 36.14 1.65
N GLU A 149 -24.36 36.52 0.56
CA GLU A 149 -25.76 36.90 0.54
C GLU A 149 -26.59 35.68 0.12
N PHE A 150 -27.80 35.56 0.65
CA PHE A 150 -28.69 34.44 0.39
C PHE A 150 -30.04 34.95 -0.14
N ASP A 151 -30.62 34.21 -1.08
CA ASP A 151 -31.96 34.47 -1.58
C ASP A 151 -33.05 33.97 -0.61
N GLN A 152 -34.31 34.08 -1.03
CA GLN A 152 -35.47 33.68 -0.22
C GLN A 152 -35.52 32.18 0.06
N ASP A 153 -34.87 31.37 -0.77
CA ASP A 153 -34.78 29.91 -0.65
C ASP A 153 -33.53 29.46 0.11
N GLY A 154 -32.75 30.42 0.64
CA GLY A 154 -31.51 30.16 1.35
C GLY A 154 -30.38 29.67 0.43
N GLN A 155 -30.47 29.89 -0.89
CA GLN A 155 -29.36 29.63 -1.80
C GLN A 155 -28.41 30.85 -1.83
N PRO A 156 -27.09 30.62 -1.91
CA PRO A 156 -26.14 31.71 -2.01
C PRO A 156 -26.31 32.46 -3.34
N ILE A 157 -26.34 33.78 -3.27
CA ILE A 157 -26.46 34.65 -4.45
C ILE A 157 -25.11 34.71 -5.16
N LEU A 158 -25.10 34.30 -6.43
CA LEU A 158 -23.93 34.33 -7.30
C LEU A 158 -23.80 35.70 -8.00
N LYS A 159 -22.60 36.28 -7.95
CA LYS A 159 -22.27 37.57 -8.59
C LYS A 159 -21.37 37.33 -9.80
N LEU A 160 -21.79 37.83 -10.96
CA LEU A 160 -21.01 37.78 -12.19
C LEU A 160 -19.73 38.60 -12.04
N GLN A 161 -18.59 37.98 -12.36
CA GLN A 161 -17.28 38.59 -12.29
C GLN A 161 -16.79 39.06 -13.67
N PRO A 162 -15.79 39.96 -13.73
CA PRO A 162 -15.21 40.43 -15.00
C PRO A 162 -14.61 39.31 -15.87
N ASP A 163 -14.19 38.20 -15.27
CA ASP A 163 -13.64 37.02 -15.97
C ASP A 163 -14.73 36.06 -16.49
N GLY A 164 -16.01 36.42 -16.33
CA GLY A 164 -17.15 35.61 -16.74
C GLY A 164 -17.57 34.52 -15.75
N THR A 165 -16.85 34.37 -14.63
CA THR A 165 -17.23 33.40 -13.59
C THR A 165 -18.36 33.92 -12.72
N LEU A 166 -19.10 33.00 -12.10
CA LEU A 166 -20.13 33.29 -11.11
C LEU A 166 -19.57 32.98 -9.73
N ARG A 167 -19.56 33.95 -8.81
CA ARG A 167 -18.94 33.75 -7.49
C ARG A 167 -19.85 34.27 -6.38
N GLU A 168 -20.02 33.47 -5.34
CA GLU A 168 -20.70 33.81 -4.11
C GLU A 168 -19.72 34.29 -3.02
N GLY A 169 -20.20 34.66 -1.84
CA GLY A 169 -19.35 35.02 -0.69
C GLY A 169 -18.97 33.84 0.21
N TYR A 170 -18.41 34.13 1.38
CA TYR A 170 -18.08 33.13 2.41
C TYR A 170 -19.09 33.11 3.55
N VAL A 171 -19.15 31.97 4.26
CA VAL A 171 -19.75 31.80 5.58
C VAL A 171 -18.69 31.34 6.58
N MET A 172 -18.96 31.56 7.86
CA MET A 172 -18.11 31.04 8.94
C MET A 172 -18.59 29.64 9.33
N VAL A 173 -17.69 28.66 9.36
CA VAL A 173 -18.01 27.27 9.70
C VAL A 173 -17.03 26.75 10.73
N LYS A 174 -17.52 25.94 11.68
CA LYS A 174 -16.69 25.17 12.62
C LYS A 174 -16.41 23.79 12.04
N PRO A 175 -15.17 23.51 11.59
CA PRO A 175 -14.86 22.25 10.95
C PRO A 175 -14.74 21.09 11.95
N TYR A 176 -14.92 19.85 11.49
CA TYR A 176 -14.81 18.66 12.33
C TYR A 176 -13.40 18.46 12.92
N TRP A 177 -12.35 18.95 12.26
CA TRP A 177 -10.97 18.84 12.75
C TRP A 177 -10.61 19.92 13.78
N ALA A 178 -11.38 21.00 13.87
CA ALA A 178 -11.18 22.09 14.81
C ALA A 178 -12.52 22.70 15.25
N PRO A 179 -13.38 21.97 15.99
CA PRO A 179 -14.74 22.40 16.30
C PRO A 179 -14.81 23.66 17.20
N GLY A 180 -13.69 24.06 17.80
CA GLY A 180 -13.58 25.30 18.58
C GLY A 180 -13.25 26.55 17.75
N THR A 181 -12.91 26.40 16.47
CA THR A 181 -12.44 27.48 15.60
C THR A 181 -13.41 27.68 14.44
N GLU A 182 -13.70 28.93 14.08
CA GLU A 182 -14.44 29.24 12.87
C GLU A 182 -13.50 29.60 11.73
N ILE A 183 -13.73 29.02 10.56
CA ILE A 183 -12.99 29.29 9.33
C ILE A 183 -13.93 29.83 8.26
N LYS A 184 -13.39 30.62 7.33
CA LYS A 184 -14.13 31.07 6.15
C LYS A 184 -14.26 29.93 5.16
N VAL A 185 -15.48 29.61 4.77
CA VAL A 185 -15.79 28.60 3.76
C VAL A 185 -16.70 29.25 2.71
N CYS A 186 -16.42 28.98 1.44
CA CYS A 186 -17.29 29.43 0.37
C CYS A 186 -18.72 28.89 0.56
N ALA A 187 -19.73 29.70 0.31
CA ALA A 187 -21.10 29.36 0.73
C ALA A 187 -21.69 28.15 -0.02
N LEU A 188 -21.26 27.90 -1.26
CA LEU A 188 -21.66 26.69 -1.99
C LEU A 188 -21.07 25.40 -1.35
N GLU A 189 -19.80 25.44 -0.94
CA GLU A 189 -19.07 24.37 -0.24
C GLU A 189 -19.71 24.12 1.14
N ALA A 190 -20.22 25.16 1.80
CA ALA A 190 -20.83 25.04 3.12
C ALA A 190 -22.29 24.53 3.11
N ARG A 191 -22.85 24.19 1.93
CA ARG A 191 -24.22 23.68 1.82
C ARG A 191 -24.43 22.43 2.68
N LEU A 192 -25.59 22.40 3.34
CA LEU A 192 -26.01 21.31 4.23
C LEU A 192 -27.06 20.38 3.59
N LYS A 193 -27.15 20.38 2.25
CA LYS A 193 -28.10 19.52 1.54
C LYS A 193 -27.81 18.06 1.86
N ALA A 194 -28.86 17.31 2.21
CA ALA A 194 -28.78 15.86 2.41
C ALA A 194 -28.89 15.08 1.09
N VAL A 195 -29.52 15.69 0.08
CA VAL A 195 -29.84 15.08 -1.20
C VAL A 195 -29.51 16.08 -2.32
N ALA A 196 -28.85 15.59 -3.36
CA ALA A 196 -28.54 16.32 -4.57
C ALA A 196 -29.76 16.50 -5.48
N ASN A 197 -29.64 17.34 -6.51
CA ASN A 197 -30.76 17.60 -7.44
C ASN A 197 -31.20 16.35 -8.25
N ASN A 198 -30.36 15.32 -8.36
CA ASN A 198 -30.69 14.04 -9.02
C ASN A 198 -31.35 13.02 -8.07
N GLY A 199 -31.59 13.37 -6.80
CA GLY A 199 -32.17 12.47 -5.80
C GLY A 199 -31.15 11.59 -5.06
N GLU A 200 -29.88 11.60 -5.45
CA GLU A 200 -28.81 10.89 -4.74
C GLU A 200 -28.45 11.58 -3.43
N SER A 201 -28.01 10.80 -2.43
CA SER A 201 -27.55 11.40 -1.18
C SER A 201 -26.23 12.17 -1.37
N CYS A 202 -26.09 13.29 -0.66
CA CYS A 202 -24.85 14.06 -0.65
C CYS A 202 -23.70 13.40 0.13
N ASP A 203 -23.94 12.26 0.78
CA ASP A 203 -22.88 11.40 1.31
C ASP A 203 -22.42 10.33 0.30
N SER A 204 -23.05 10.26 -0.88
CA SER A 204 -22.66 9.40 -1.98
C SER A 204 -21.90 10.20 -3.03
N ALA A 205 -20.98 9.55 -3.74
CA ALA A 205 -20.33 10.18 -4.88
C ALA A 205 -21.31 10.51 -6.03
N GLY A 206 -22.41 9.77 -6.16
CA GLY A 206 -23.48 10.09 -7.11
C GLY A 206 -24.12 11.45 -6.81
N GLY A 207 -24.28 11.81 -5.53
CA GLY A 207 -24.74 13.15 -5.15
C GLY A 207 -23.66 14.22 -5.34
N MET A 208 -22.43 13.94 -4.94
CA MET A 208 -21.32 14.90 -4.98
C MET A 208 -20.92 15.32 -6.41
N THR A 209 -21.00 14.40 -7.37
CA THR A 209 -20.68 14.69 -8.79
C THR A 209 -21.69 15.64 -9.45
N THR A 210 -22.84 15.91 -8.83
CA THR A 210 -23.81 16.90 -9.35
C THR A 210 -23.35 18.35 -9.20
N GLY A 211 -22.35 18.62 -8.35
CA GLY A 211 -21.95 19.99 -7.97
C GLY A 211 -22.95 20.72 -7.06
N THR A 212 -24.05 20.07 -6.67
CA THR A 212 -25.11 20.71 -5.87
C THR A 212 -24.97 20.45 -4.37
N CYS A 213 -24.22 19.41 -4.00
CA CYS A 213 -23.86 19.09 -2.62
C CYS A 213 -22.73 19.99 -2.10
N GLY A 214 -22.73 20.21 -0.79
CA GLY A 214 -21.61 20.81 -0.07
C GLY A 214 -20.86 19.79 0.78
N CYS A 215 -19.96 20.27 1.61
CA CYS A 215 -19.17 19.51 2.57
C CYS A 215 -19.97 19.01 3.79
N GLY A 216 -21.27 19.33 3.85
CA GLY A 216 -22.17 18.95 4.94
C GLY A 216 -21.83 19.58 6.28
N ILE A 217 -22.52 19.13 7.32
CA ILE A 217 -22.38 19.68 8.67
C ILE A 217 -20.95 19.53 9.19
N GLY A 218 -20.39 20.64 9.67
CA GLY A 218 -19.00 20.69 10.15
C GLY A 218 -17.97 20.31 9.09
N LEU A 219 -18.32 20.40 7.79
CA LEU A 219 -17.46 20.05 6.66
C LEU A 219 -17.06 18.55 6.60
N ARG A 220 -17.81 17.66 7.26
CA ARG A 220 -17.48 16.23 7.43
C ARG A 220 -17.20 15.47 6.13
N HIS A 221 -17.77 15.91 5.00
CA HIS A 221 -17.61 15.26 3.70
C HIS A 221 -16.36 15.73 2.95
N CYS A 222 -15.77 16.86 3.36
CA CYS A 222 -14.57 17.40 2.72
C CYS A 222 -13.34 17.21 3.61
N MET A 223 -12.15 17.20 3.01
CA MET A 223 -10.90 17.18 3.76
C MET A 223 -9.97 18.29 3.31
N GLY A 224 -9.32 18.91 4.29
CA GLY A 224 -8.18 19.81 4.10
C GLY A 224 -6.90 19.03 3.76
N ILE A 225 -5.86 19.70 3.25
CA ILE A 225 -4.53 19.07 3.07
C ILE A 225 -3.96 18.52 4.39
N VAL A 226 -4.10 19.25 5.50
CA VAL A 226 -3.65 18.81 6.83
C VAL A 226 -4.45 17.59 7.31
N ALA A 227 -5.75 17.57 7.05
CA ALA A 227 -6.60 16.42 7.38
C ALA A 227 -6.22 15.20 6.53
N ALA A 228 -5.98 15.38 5.23
CA ALA A 228 -5.51 14.33 4.34
C ALA A 228 -4.15 13.77 4.80
N GLN A 229 -3.20 14.63 5.18
CA GLN A 229 -1.91 14.19 5.76
C GLN A 229 -2.12 13.42 7.07
N THR A 230 -3.04 13.85 7.94
CA THR A 230 -3.36 13.13 9.18
C THR A 230 -3.93 11.73 8.91
N VAL A 231 -4.83 11.61 7.93
CA VAL A 231 -5.36 10.32 7.47
C VAL A 231 -4.24 9.47 6.86
N GLN A 232 -3.39 10.05 6.01
CA GLN A 232 -2.23 9.38 5.40
C GLN A 232 -1.30 8.78 6.47
N TYR A 233 -0.92 9.56 7.49
CA TYR A 233 -0.11 9.07 8.61
C TYR A 233 -0.84 7.99 9.40
N SER A 234 -2.14 8.15 9.63
CA SER A 234 -2.94 7.13 10.33
C SER A 234 -3.03 5.82 9.54
N LEU A 235 -3.15 5.86 8.21
CA LEU A 235 -3.13 4.65 7.37
C LEU A 235 -1.79 3.92 7.42
N GLN A 236 -0.69 4.66 7.50
CA GLN A 236 0.65 4.07 7.68
C GLN A 236 0.80 3.44 9.06
N GLU A 237 0.35 4.15 10.10
CA GLU A 237 0.37 3.72 11.49
C GLU A 237 -0.50 2.48 11.73
N GLN A 238 -1.70 2.44 11.13
CA GLN A 238 -2.64 1.32 11.18
C GLN A 238 -1.96 0.03 10.75
N LEU A 239 -1.32 0.02 9.57
CA LEU A 239 -0.66 -1.18 9.04
C LEU A 239 0.44 -1.66 9.99
N LEU A 240 1.23 -0.76 10.58
CA LEU A 240 2.27 -1.13 11.54
C LEU A 240 1.68 -1.66 12.85
N ARG A 241 0.53 -1.17 13.30
CA ARG A 241 -0.16 -1.70 14.48
C ARG A 241 -0.76 -3.09 14.26
N MET A 242 -1.24 -3.36 13.05
CA MET A 242 -1.68 -4.72 12.66
C MET A 242 -0.52 -5.73 12.69
N VAL A 243 0.71 -5.26 12.47
CA VAL A 243 1.92 -6.08 12.62
C VAL A 243 2.29 -6.26 14.09
N GLU A 244 2.31 -5.17 14.86
CA GLU A 244 2.76 -5.18 16.25
C GLU A 244 1.87 -6.02 17.15
N GLY A 245 0.54 -5.96 16.97
CA GLY A 245 -0.43 -6.64 17.84
C GLY A 245 -0.09 -8.11 18.07
N PRO A 246 -0.11 -8.95 17.01
CA PRO A 246 0.21 -10.37 17.14
C PRO A 246 1.60 -10.65 17.76
N ILE A 247 2.61 -9.87 17.37
CA ILE A 247 3.99 -10.06 17.86
C ILE A 247 4.13 -9.66 19.34
N ALA A 248 3.42 -8.61 19.77
CA ALA A 248 3.43 -8.15 21.16
C ALA A 248 2.68 -9.12 22.10
N GLU A 249 1.65 -9.77 21.58
CA GLU A 249 0.84 -10.76 22.30
C GLU A 249 1.47 -12.15 22.35
N GLY A 250 2.62 -12.37 21.68
CA GLY A 250 3.25 -13.68 21.57
C GLY A 250 2.47 -14.67 20.72
N ARG A 251 1.62 -14.17 19.82
CA ARG A 251 0.90 -14.99 18.84
C ARG A 251 1.80 -15.37 17.67
N SER A 252 1.29 -16.24 16.80
CA SER A 252 1.98 -16.61 15.57
C SER A 252 2.32 -15.35 14.77
N TYR A 253 3.57 -15.25 14.31
CA TYR A 253 4.01 -14.18 13.42
C TYR A 253 3.14 -14.06 12.17
N PHE A 254 2.57 -15.18 11.69
CA PHE A 254 1.76 -15.17 10.49
C PHE A 254 0.34 -14.63 10.70
N ASP A 255 -0.08 -14.39 11.94
CA ASP A 255 -1.33 -13.69 12.24
C ASP A 255 -1.33 -12.26 11.68
N ILE A 256 -0.16 -11.63 11.49
CA ILE A 256 -0.07 -10.32 10.82
C ILE A 256 -0.64 -10.38 9.38
N LEU A 257 -0.67 -11.56 8.77
CA LEU A 257 -1.11 -11.79 7.39
C LEU A 257 -2.55 -12.31 7.31
N THR A 258 -3.09 -12.90 8.38
CA THR A 258 -4.39 -13.59 8.37
C THR A 258 -5.44 -12.93 9.24
N GLU A 259 -5.07 -12.12 10.23
CA GLU A 259 -6.03 -11.59 11.19
C GLU A 259 -7.06 -10.64 10.54
N ALA A 260 -8.34 -10.92 10.79
CA ALA A 260 -9.47 -10.12 10.31
C ALA A 260 -9.81 -8.99 11.30
N VAL A 261 -8.81 -8.21 11.72
CA VAL A 261 -8.98 -7.05 12.62
C VAL A 261 -8.38 -5.82 11.95
N GLU A 262 -9.05 -4.68 12.11
CA GLU A 262 -8.58 -3.38 11.66
C GLU A 262 -8.24 -2.51 12.88
N GLN A 263 -7.11 -1.81 12.83
CA GLN A 263 -6.72 -0.86 13.87
C GLN A 263 -7.21 0.54 13.46
N LEU A 264 -8.06 1.18 14.26
CA LEU A 264 -8.66 2.47 13.92
C LEU A 264 -8.50 3.49 15.05
N ASN A 265 -8.20 4.73 14.67
CA ASN A 265 -8.23 5.93 15.50
C ASN A 265 -9.32 6.90 15.00
N GLY A 266 -9.46 8.06 15.65
CA GLY A 266 -10.44 9.10 15.29
C GLY A 266 -10.37 9.56 13.83
N PRO A 267 -9.18 9.92 13.30
CA PRO A 267 -9.02 10.29 11.89
C PRO A 267 -9.51 9.21 10.92
N LEU A 268 -9.17 7.94 11.15
CA LEU A 268 -9.62 6.84 10.27
C LEU A 268 -11.10 6.54 10.40
N VAL A 269 -11.66 6.60 11.61
CA VAL A 269 -13.11 6.45 11.81
C VAL A 269 -13.87 7.54 11.05
N HIS A 270 -13.39 8.79 11.11
CA HIS A 270 -13.99 9.89 10.35
C HIS A 270 -13.87 9.66 8.83
N PHE A 271 -12.67 9.33 8.36
CA PHE A 271 -12.40 9.06 6.95
C PHE A 271 -13.31 7.96 6.40
N TYR A 272 -13.35 6.80 7.06
CA TYR A 272 -14.17 5.66 6.62
C TYR A 272 -15.66 5.93 6.68
N ARG A 273 -16.12 6.77 7.61
CA ARG A 273 -17.54 7.09 7.77
C ARG A 273 -18.04 8.10 6.74
N PHE A 274 -17.22 9.12 6.43
CA PHE A 274 -17.72 10.29 5.70
C PHE A 274 -17.02 10.58 4.39
N GLN A 275 -15.81 10.05 4.16
CA GLN A 275 -14.92 10.53 3.09
C GLN A 275 -14.41 9.44 2.16
N VAL A 276 -14.31 8.18 2.61
CA VAL A 276 -13.80 7.08 1.77
C VAL A 276 -14.67 6.85 0.52
N GLN A 277 -15.99 6.99 0.67
CA GLN A 277 -16.95 6.91 -0.44
C GLN A 277 -16.93 8.15 -1.34
N MET A 278 -16.14 9.16 -0.99
CA MET A 278 -15.98 10.40 -1.75
C MET A 278 -14.63 10.49 -2.46
N ALA A 279 -13.74 9.52 -2.25
CA ALA A 279 -12.53 9.36 -3.05
C ALA A 279 -12.88 9.02 -4.51
N VAL A 280 -11.96 9.32 -5.45
CA VAL A 280 -12.15 9.34 -6.92
C VAL A 280 -13.01 8.21 -7.51
N ASP A 281 -13.03 7.03 -6.93
CA ASP A 281 -13.90 5.94 -7.37
C ASP A 281 -14.67 5.33 -6.17
N PRO A 282 -15.89 5.84 -5.89
CA PRO A 282 -16.73 5.39 -4.77
C PRO A 282 -17.12 3.92 -4.88
N ILE A 283 -16.94 3.33 -6.07
CA ILE A 283 -17.33 1.95 -6.35
C ILE A 283 -16.22 1.00 -5.94
N ILE A 284 -14.97 1.44 -5.80
CA ILE A 284 -13.86 0.55 -5.42
C ILE A 284 -13.27 0.88 -4.05
N GLN A 285 -13.64 1.99 -3.42
CA GLN A 285 -13.16 2.34 -2.08
C GLN A 285 -14.23 2.10 -1.02
N PHE A 286 -14.07 0.99 -0.29
CA PHE A 286 -14.97 0.61 0.80
C PHE A 286 -14.23 0.56 2.13
N PRO A 287 -14.89 0.93 3.23
CA PRO A 287 -14.32 0.78 4.55
C PRO A 287 -14.20 -0.73 4.87
N PRO A 288 -13.05 -1.19 5.39
CA PRO A 288 -12.82 -2.60 5.74
C PRO A 288 -13.68 -3.07 6.93
N VAL A 289 -14.23 -2.12 7.67
CA VAL A 289 -15.21 -2.33 8.75
C VAL A 289 -16.52 -1.66 8.32
N PRO A 290 -17.66 -2.36 8.33
CA PRO A 290 -18.94 -1.76 7.97
C PRO A 290 -19.23 -0.49 8.79
N VAL A 291 -19.67 0.59 8.13
CA VAL A 291 -19.85 1.92 8.76
C VAL A 291 -20.73 1.88 10.02
N TYR A 292 -21.76 1.03 10.03
CA TYR A 292 -22.65 0.87 11.19
C TYR A 292 -21.97 0.20 12.41
N LYS A 293 -20.83 -0.48 12.21
CA LYS A 293 -20.00 -1.05 13.29
C LYS A 293 -18.91 -0.08 13.77
N LEU A 294 -18.66 1.00 13.03
CA LEU A 294 -17.72 2.03 13.47
C LEU A 294 -18.32 2.77 14.67
N PRO A 295 -17.49 3.15 15.66
CA PRO A 295 -17.95 3.90 16.83
C PRO A 295 -18.45 5.28 16.40
N THR A 296 -19.52 5.75 17.03
CA THR A 296 -20.17 7.04 16.71
C THR A 296 -19.70 8.19 17.61
N ASP A 297 -19.05 7.87 18.72
CA ASP A 297 -18.67 8.77 19.82
C ASP A 297 -17.17 9.12 19.81
N ILE A 298 -16.41 8.64 18.81
CA ILE A 298 -14.99 8.98 18.65
C ILE A 298 -14.85 10.30 17.89
N SER A 299 -14.19 11.27 18.51
CA SER A 299 -13.80 12.54 17.86
C SER A 299 -12.73 12.31 16.81
N TYR A 300 -12.71 13.10 15.75
CA TYR A 300 -11.61 13.12 14.77
C TYR A 300 -10.24 13.33 15.44
N THR A 301 -10.18 14.09 16.53
CA THR A 301 -8.93 14.38 17.24
C THR A 301 -8.47 13.26 18.17
N ASP A 302 -9.26 12.20 18.35
CA ASP A 302 -8.90 11.06 19.19
C ASP A 302 -7.79 10.24 18.53
N GLN A 303 -6.60 10.25 19.14
CA GLN A 303 -5.43 9.51 18.67
C GLN A 303 -5.35 8.09 19.27
N SER A 304 -6.32 7.68 20.11
CA SER A 304 -6.36 6.35 20.66
C SER A 304 -6.69 5.32 19.58
N TRP A 305 -6.02 4.16 19.65
CA TRP A 305 -6.18 3.06 18.71
C TRP A 305 -7.03 1.97 19.30
N LYS A 306 -7.99 1.48 18.51
CA LYS A 306 -8.87 0.38 18.89
C LYS A 306 -8.97 -0.63 17.75
N ALA A 307 -9.05 -1.90 18.13
CA ALA A 307 -9.25 -3.02 17.23
C ALA A 307 -10.74 -3.17 16.87
N TYR A 308 -11.04 -3.34 15.58
CA TYR A 308 -12.39 -3.61 15.09
C TYR A 308 -12.40 -4.83 14.18
N PRO A 309 -13.34 -5.78 14.34
CA PRO A 309 -13.41 -6.95 13.49
C PRO A 309 -13.81 -6.56 12.06
N ARG A 310 -13.07 -7.10 11.10
CA ARG A 310 -13.38 -7.07 9.66
C ARG A 310 -14.21 -8.29 9.27
N SER A 311 -14.75 -8.27 8.05
CA SER A 311 -15.38 -9.46 7.49
C SER A 311 -14.33 -10.54 7.19
N LYS A 312 -14.77 -11.80 7.07
CA LYS A 312 -13.89 -12.98 6.94
C LYS A 312 -13.05 -12.99 5.66
N GLU A 313 -13.40 -12.17 4.68
CA GLU A 313 -12.72 -12.03 3.40
C GLU A 313 -11.40 -11.25 3.54
N HIS A 314 -11.26 -10.45 4.61
CA HIS A 314 -10.04 -9.74 4.91
C HIS A 314 -9.01 -10.64 5.61
N SER A 315 -7.77 -10.51 5.19
CA SER A 315 -6.59 -11.25 5.65
C SER A 315 -5.50 -10.26 6.03
N GLY A 316 -5.31 -10.01 7.33
CA GLY A 316 -4.22 -9.21 7.92
C GLY A 316 -3.85 -7.94 7.15
N VAL A 317 -2.56 -7.63 7.10
CA VAL A 317 -2.04 -6.49 6.34
C VAL A 317 -2.27 -6.61 4.84
N LEU A 318 -2.43 -7.83 4.30
CA LEU A 318 -2.56 -8.12 2.85
C LEU A 318 -3.86 -7.59 2.23
N THR A 319 -4.80 -7.17 3.07
CA THR A 319 -6.10 -6.58 2.68
C THR A 319 -6.40 -5.29 3.45
N SER A 320 -5.38 -4.70 4.10
CA SER A 320 -5.45 -3.34 4.63
C SER A 320 -5.55 -2.33 3.49
N LEU A 321 -6.16 -1.17 3.74
CA LEU A 321 -6.29 -0.14 2.70
C LEU A 321 -4.92 0.28 2.16
N SER A 322 -3.93 0.45 3.04
CA SER A 322 -2.57 0.82 2.68
C SER A 322 -1.91 -0.18 1.71
N TYR A 323 -2.05 -1.49 1.97
CA TYR A 323 -1.50 -2.51 1.08
C TYR A 323 -2.23 -2.55 -0.28
N LEU A 324 -3.56 -2.50 -0.27
CA LEU A 324 -4.37 -2.59 -1.49
C LEU A 324 -4.20 -1.37 -2.41
N LEU A 325 -4.00 -0.18 -1.84
CA LEU A 325 -3.74 1.04 -2.60
C LEU A 325 -2.29 1.16 -3.06
N ARG A 326 -1.32 0.68 -2.28
CA ARG A 326 0.09 0.68 -2.69
C ARG A 326 0.34 -0.31 -3.82
N PHE A 327 -0.29 -1.47 -3.75
CA PHE A 327 -0.20 -2.54 -4.74
C PHE A 327 -1.55 -2.67 -5.45
N GLN A 328 -1.78 -1.77 -6.41
CA GLN A 328 -3.11 -1.53 -6.97
C GLN A 328 -3.68 -2.70 -7.78
N THR A 329 -2.88 -3.64 -8.25
CA THR A 329 -3.36 -4.80 -9.03
C THR A 329 -3.06 -6.12 -8.32
N PRO A 330 -3.84 -7.18 -8.54
CA PRO A 330 -3.57 -8.53 -8.04
C PRO A 330 -2.14 -9.00 -8.32
N ARG A 331 -1.60 -8.68 -9.51
CA ARG A 331 -0.21 -8.99 -9.88
C ARG A 331 0.80 -8.23 -9.02
N ALA A 332 0.58 -6.93 -8.77
CA ALA A 332 1.44 -6.15 -7.90
C ALA A 332 1.40 -6.67 -6.45
N ARG A 333 0.22 -7.05 -5.96
CA ARG A 333 0.01 -7.63 -4.62
C ARG A 333 0.75 -8.96 -4.46
N ALA A 334 0.61 -9.85 -5.45
CA ALA A 334 1.32 -11.12 -5.50
C ALA A 334 2.84 -10.92 -5.58
N ASN A 335 3.31 -10.02 -6.46
CA ASN A 335 4.73 -9.73 -6.58
C ASN A 335 5.32 -9.22 -5.26
N ARG A 336 4.62 -8.31 -4.57
CA ARG A 336 5.09 -7.85 -3.27
C ARG A 336 5.15 -8.98 -2.26
N PHE A 337 4.11 -9.80 -2.19
CA PHE A 337 4.07 -10.92 -1.27
C PHE A 337 5.22 -11.91 -1.51
N TYR A 338 5.50 -12.25 -2.76
CA TYR A 338 6.58 -13.16 -3.14
C TYR A 338 7.97 -12.61 -2.80
N ASP A 339 8.20 -11.33 -3.01
CA ASP A 339 9.45 -10.67 -2.63
C ASP A 339 9.63 -10.61 -1.11
N ALA A 340 8.59 -10.19 -0.39
CA ALA A 340 8.62 -9.99 1.05
C ALA A 340 8.67 -11.32 1.82
N PHE A 341 7.82 -12.27 1.45
CA PHE A 341 7.51 -13.43 2.28
C PHE A 341 7.94 -14.78 1.68
N PHE A 342 8.29 -14.86 0.40
CA PHE A 342 8.84 -16.08 -0.21
C PHE A 342 10.30 -15.98 -0.62
N CYS A 343 10.89 -14.78 -0.61
CA CYS A 343 12.27 -14.56 -1.05
C CYS A 343 12.44 -15.01 -2.52
N SER A 344 11.38 -14.86 -3.32
CA SER A 344 11.29 -15.35 -4.69
C SER A 344 10.63 -14.28 -5.56
N PRO A 345 11.26 -13.10 -5.73
CA PRO A 345 10.70 -12.03 -6.55
C PRO A 345 10.52 -12.51 -7.99
N PHE A 346 9.49 -12.00 -8.67
CA PHE A 346 9.32 -12.27 -10.10
C PHE A 346 10.37 -11.46 -10.88
N GLN A 347 11.37 -12.16 -11.42
CA GLN A 347 12.42 -11.55 -12.24
C GLN A 347 12.22 -11.98 -13.69
N ALA A 348 12.14 -10.99 -14.58
CA ALA A 348 12.14 -11.24 -16.01
C ALA A 348 13.51 -11.82 -16.43
N PRO A 349 13.53 -12.82 -17.31
CA PRO A 349 14.79 -13.31 -17.86
C PRO A 349 15.48 -12.21 -18.68
N ASP A 350 16.81 -12.24 -18.74
CA ASP A 350 17.61 -11.34 -19.57
C ASP A 350 17.58 -11.79 -21.05
N VAL A 351 16.39 -11.74 -21.64
CA VAL A 351 16.12 -12.10 -23.03
C VAL A 351 15.35 -10.95 -23.67
N ALA A 352 15.75 -10.56 -24.88
CA ALA A 352 15.05 -9.53 -25.63
C ALA A 352 13.58 -9.91 -25.85
N LEU A 353 12.67 -8.98 -25.57
CA LEU A 353 11.26 -9.17 -25.88
C LEU A 353 11.07 -9.29 -27.41
N PRO A 354 10.15 -10.15 -27.86
CA PRO A 354 9.79 -10.28 -29.27
C PRO A 354 9.17 -8.97 -29.81
N SER A 355 9.06 -8.84 -31.13
CA SER A 355 8.48 -7.63 -31.73
C SER A 355 7.02 -7.50 -31.32
N PRO A 356 6.51 -6.29 -31.00
CA PRO A 356 5.08 -6.08 -30.78
C PRO A 356 4.22 -6.49 -31.97
N SER A 357 4.77 -6.52 -33.19
CA SER A 357 4.07 -6.95 -34.40
C SER A 357 3.99 -8.46 -34.58
N ASP A 358 4.71 -9.25 -33.78
CA ASP A 358 4.68 -10.71 -33.89
C ASP A 358 3.32 -11.23 -33.40
N ALA A 359 2.76 -12.22 -34.10
CA ALA A 359 1.44 -12.77 -33.74
C ALA A 359 1.40 -13.29 -32.29
N CYS A 360 2.49 -13.89 -31.82
CA CYS A 360 2.59 -14.35 -30.43
C CYS A 360 2.62 -13.23 -29.38
N SER A 361 2.94 -11.98 -29.78
CA SER A 361 2.92 -10.80 -28.91
C SER A 361 1.50 -10.24 -28.74
N GLN A 362 0.55 -10.65 -29.59
CA GLN A 362 -0.86 -10.26 -29.55
C GLN A 362 -1.72 -11.22 -28.71
N GLU A 363 -1.16 -12.36 -28.30
CA GLU A 363 -1.81 -13.36 -27.43
C GLU A 363 -2.32 -12.71 -26.12
N PRO A 364 -3.63 -12.65 -25.84
CA PRO A 364 -4.17 -11.97 -24.67
C PRO A 364 -3.79 -12.64 -23.34
N ASP A 365 -3.66 -13.97 -23.30
CA ASP A 365 -3.21 -14.68 -22.11
C ASP A 365 -1.70 -14.53 -21.95
N LEU A 366 -1.28 -13.75 -20.96
CA LEU A 366 0.14 -13.49 -20.70
C LEU A 366 0.94 -14.76 -20.37
N ARG A 367 0.27 -15.86 -19.99
CA ARG A 367 0.89 -17.18 -19.79
C ARG A 367 1.26 -17.87 -21.10
N LEU A 368 0.63 -17.47 -22.20
CA LEU A 368 0.88 -17.99 -23.55
C LEU A 368 1.68 -16.99 -24.40
N ARG A 369 1.61 -15.69 -24.08
CA ARG A 369 2.29 -14.62 -24.81
C ARG A 369 3.81 -14.78 -24.80
N CYS A 370 4.42 -14.69 -25.98
CA CYS A 370 5.87 -14.83 -26.12
C CYS A 370 6.61 -13.71 -25.36
N GLY A 371 7.68 -14.08 -24.66
CA GLY A 371 8.43 -13.18 -23.77
C GLY A 371 7.78 -12.91 -22.40
N CYS A 372 6.47 -13.20 -22.22
CA CYS A 372 5.76 -13.01 -20.95
C CYS A 372 5.50 -14.33 -20.21
N SER A 373 5.29 -15.42 -20.95
CA SER A 373 4.85 -16.71 -20.42
C SER A 373 5.66 -17.24 -19.24
N MET A 374 6.99 -17.07 -19.26
CA MET A 374 7.87 -17.57 -18.20
C MET A 374 7.54 -17.00 -16.82
N CYS A 375 7.34 -15.68 -16.72
CA CYS A 375 6.99 -15.04 -15.44
C CYS A 375 5.50 -15.21 -15.13
N HIS A 376 4.64 -15.08 -16.14
CA HIS A 376 3.19 -15.09 -15.94
C HIS A 376 2.62 -16.48 -15.62
N ALA A 377 3.28 -17.56 -16.04
CA ALA A 377 2.92 -18.92 -15.61
C ALA A 377 2.96 -19.11 -14.08
N GLN A 378 3.76 -18.32 -13.37
CA GLN A 378 3.81 -18.31 -11.90
C GLN A 378 3.00 -17.15 -11.29
N LEU A 379 3.01 -15.99 -11.94
CA LEU A 379 2.39 -14.77 -11.42
C LEU A 379 0.85 -14.79 -11.50
N GLU A 380 0.24 -15.31 -12.58
CA GLU A 380 -1.23 -15.35 -12.67
C GLU A 380 -1.87 -16.23 -11.59
N PRO A 381 -1.37 -17.47 -11.33
CA PRO A 381 -1.88 -18.28 -10.22
C PRO A 381 -1.68 -17.63 -8.84
N ALA A 382 -0.60 -16.85 -8.68
CA ALA A 382 -0.32 -16.12 -7.45
C ALA A 382 -1.21 -14.88 -7.29
N ALA A 383 -1.53 -14.20 -8.39
CA ALA A 383 -2.43 -13.06 -8.40
C ALA A 383 -3.89 -13.47 -8.09
N ALA A 384 -4.25 -14.73 -8.36
CA ALA A 384 -5.58 -15.27 -8.14
C ALA A 384 -6.10 -15.08 -6.70
N TYR A 385 -5.24 -15.12 -5.66
CA TYR A 385 -5.69 -14.89 -4.27
C TYR A 385 -6.23 -13.48 -4.00
N TRP A 386 -5.97 -12.50 -4.87
CA TRP A 386 -6.55 -11.14 -4.78
C TRP A 386 -7.60 -10.85 -5.85
N ALA A 387 -8.00 -11.85 -6.63
CA ALA A 387 -9.02 -11.77 -7.68
C ALA A 387 -10.32 -11.07 -7.28
N ARG A 388 -10.70 -11.23 -6.01
CA ARG A 388 -11.93 -10.71 -5.42
C ARG A 388 -11.73 -9.34 -4.77
N PHE A 389 -10.58 -8.71 -4.93
CA PHE A 389 -10.33 -7.34 -4.49
C PHE A 389 -10.15 -6.44 -5.70
N SER A 390 -10.95 -5.38 -5.79
CA SER A 390 -10.91 -4.42 -6.89
C SER A 390 -9.50 -3.87 -7.15
N ASP A 391 -9.18 -3.62 -8.41
CA ASP A 391 -7.98 -2.88 -8.79
C ASP A 391 -8.08 -1.43 -8.30
N ALA A 392 -6.95 -0.87 -7.86
CA ALA A 392 -6.81 0.51 -7.38
C ALA A 392 -7.81 0.91 -6.26
N GLY A 393 -8.29 -0.06 -5.48
CA GLY A 393 -9.26 0.16 -4.41
C GLY A 393 -9.21 -0.93 -3.33
N SER A 394 -10.15 -0.86 -2.39
CA SER A 394 -10.30 -1.77 -1.25
C SER A 394 -11.56 -2.64 -1.29
N MET A 395 -12.42 -2.49 -2.31
CA MET A 395 -13.67 -3.23 -2.40
C MET A 395 -13.41 -4.73 -2.56
N TYR A 396 -14.05 -5.51 -1.70
CA TYR A 396 -14.26 -6.93 -1.95
C TYR A 396 -15.44 -7.15 -2.91
N LEU A 397 -15.17 -7.82 -4.03
CA LEU A 397 -16.12 -8.18 -5.07
C LEU A 397 -16.96 -9.39 -4.62
N ASP A 398 -17.91 -9.15 -3.73
CA ASP A 398 -18.81 -10.17 -3.18
C ASP A 398 -19.51 -10.95 -4.32
N PRO A 399 -19.37 -12.28 -4.39
CA PRO A 399 -20.01 -13.12 -5.42
C PRO A 399 -21.53 -12.92 -5.57
N ALA A 400 -22.23 -12.48 -4.52
CA ALA A 400 -23.66 -12.20 -4.58
C ALA A 400 -24.00 -10.99 -5.48
N TYR A 401 -23.12 -10.00 -5.55
CA TYR A 401 -23.30 -8.78 -6.35
C TYR A 401 -22.42 -8.75 -7.60
N PHE A 402 -21.28 -9.43 -7.53
CA PHE A 402 -20.29 -9.57 -8.58
C PHE A 402 -20.08 -11.06 -8.88
N PRO A 403 -21.05 -11.79 -9.45
CA PRO A 403 -20.84 -13.18 -9.84
C PRO A 403 -19.70 -13.28 -10.86
N VAL A 404 -19.02 -14.43 -10.93
CA VAL A 404 -17.91 -14.63 -11.90
C VAL A 404 -18.37 -14.34 -13.32
N PHE A 405 -19.56 -14.81 -13.68
CA PHE A 405 -20.22 -14.50 -14.94
C PHE A 405 -21.49 -13.71 -14.70
N SER A 406 -21.68 -12.63 -15.46
CA SER A 406 -22.88 -11.79 -15.45
C SER A 406 -23.55 -11.83 -16.82
N GLN A 407 -24.71 -12.48 -16.90
CA GLN A 407 -25.50 -12.53 -18.13
C GLN A 407 -25.86 -11.11 -18.60
N LYS A 408 -26.21 -10.21 -17.68
CA LYS A 408 -26.49 -8.80 -18.00
C LYS A 408 -25.32 -8.13 -18.74
N CYS A 409 -24.08 -8.38 -18.31
CA CYS A 409 -22.91 -7.80 -18.94
C CYS A 409 -22.56 -8.49 -20.26
N ALA A 410 -22.81 -9.80 -20.38
CA ALA A 410 -22.71 -10.49 -21.67
C ALA A 410 -23.74 -9.96 -22.68
N ASP A 411 -24.97 -9.69 -22.24
CA ASP A 411 -26.06 -9.22 -23.10
C ASP A 411 -25.78 -7.81 -23.65
N CYS A 412 -25.30 -6.88 -22.82
CA CYS A 412 -24.94 -5.54 -23.28
C CYS A 412 -23.73 -5.57 -24.23
N ALA A 413 -22.74 -6.42 -23.95
CA ALA A 413 -21.56 -6.58 -24.80
C ALA A 413 -21.91 -7.09 -26.21
N ASN A 414 -22.90 -7.98 -26.32
CA ASN A 414 -23.33 -8.57 -27.59
C ASN A 414 -24.40 -7.77 -28.32
N ASN A 415 -24.97 -6.73 -27.70
CA ASN A 415 -26.03 -5.93 -28.28
C ASN A 415 -25.61 -4.46 -28.42
N PRO A 416 -25.25 -4.00 -29.62
CA PRO A 416 -24.81 -2.62 -29.84
C PRO A 416 -25.92 -1.57 -29.56
N MET A 417 -27.18 -2.00 -29.43
CA MET A 417 -28.29 -1.11 -29.08
C MET A 417 -28.47 -0.93 -27.57
N VAL A 418 -27.81 -1.74 -26.74
CA VAL A 418 -27.90 -1.68 -25.28
C VAL A 418 -26.55 -1.23 -24.71
N PRO A 419 -26.42 0.03 -24.22
CA PRO A 419 -25.19 0.47 -23.60
C PRO A 419 -24.92 -0.37 -22.34
N CYS A 420 -23.68 -0.81 -22.16
CA CYS A 420 -23.26 -1.40 -20.91
C CYS A 420 -23.32 -0.35 -19.79
N ASP A 421 -23.77 -0.77 -18.61
CA ASP A 421 -23.70 0.11 -17.45
C ASP A 421 -22.27 0.16 -16.91
N PHE A 422 -22.04 1.11 -16.01
CA PHE A 422 -20.71 1.33 -15.43
C PHE A 422 -20.15 0.09 -14.73
N ILE A 423 -20.99 -0.73 -14.08
CA ILE A 423 -20.53 -1.95 -13.40
C ILE A 423 -20.00 -2.96 -14.42
N CYS A 424 -20.74 -3.17 -15.52
CA CYS A 424 -20.30 -4.05 -16.60
C CYS A 424 -19.01 -3.56 -17.24
N ASP A 425 -18.92 -2.27 -17.59
CA ASP A 425 -17.72 -1.72 -18.21
C ASP A 425 -16.49 -1.81 -17.29
N ARG A 426 -16.69 -1.55 -16.00
CA ARG A 426 -15.62 -1.50 -15.00
C ARG A 426 -15.08 -2.87 -14.63
N PHE A 427 -15.95 -3.84 -14.34
CA PHE A 427 -15.55 -5.10 -13.71
C PHE A 427 -15.64 -6.31 -14.61
N TYR A 428 -16.39 -6.24 -15.72
CA TYR A 428 -16.63 -7.37 -16.61
C TYR A 428 -15.99 -7.14 -17.97
N LEU A 429 -15.64 -8.23 -18.65
CA LEU A 429 -15.18 -8.17 -20.03
C LEU A 429 -16.38 -7.91 -20.95
N THR A 430 -16.50 -6.71 -21.47
CA THR A 430 -17.60 -6.30 -22.37
C THR A 430 -17.16 -6.01 -23.80
N GLN A 431 -15.84 -6.04 -24.05
CA GLN A 431 -15.24 -5.80 -25.36
C GLN A 431 -14.13 -6.82 -25.58
N ILE A 432 -14.04 -7.35 -26.80
CA ILE A 432 -12.98 -8.28 -27.21
C ILE A 432 -11.91 -7.53 -28.01
N GLY A 433 -10.66 -7.69 -27.59
CA GLY A 433 -9.47 -7.27 -28.35
C GLY A 433 -8.88 -8.42 -29.17
N HIS A 434 -9.14 -9.67 -28.78
CA HIS A 434 -8.62 -10.87 -29.42
C HIS A 434 -9.69 -11.99 -29.55
N PRO A 435 -9.66 -12.84 -30.59
CA PRO A 435 -10.62 -13.95 -30.72
C PRO A 435 -10.69 -14.90 -29.53
N ASP A 436 -9.57 -15.13 -28.84
CA ASP A 436 -9.51 -16.02 -27.67
C ASP A 436 -10.20 -15.46 -26.41
N GLU A 437 -10.53 -14.16 -26.42
CA GLU A 437 -11.31 -13.51 -25.37
C GLU A 437 -12.83 -13.70 -25.57
N ALA A 438 -13.27 -14.20 -26.74
CA ALA A 438 -14.69 -14.27 -27.10
C ALA A 438 -15.53 -15.11 -26.13
N SER A 439 -14.97 -16.20 -25.59
CA SER A 439 -15.63 -17.05 -24.60
C SER A 439 -15.71 -16.42 -23.21
N TRP A 440 -15.00 -15.31 -22.98
CA TRP A 440 -14.90 -14.65 -21.68
C TRP A 440 -15.82 -13.43 -21.56
N ILE A 441 -16.53 -13.03 -22.63
CA ILE A 441 -17.50 -11.94 -22.58
C ILE A 441 -18.50 -12.15 -21.44
N GLY A 442 -18.69 -11.12 -20.61
CA GLY A 442 -19.53 -11.17 -19.41
C GLY A 442 -18.87 -11.83 -18.19
N THR A 443 -17.60 -12.24 -18.28
CA THR A 443 -16.81 -12.72 -17.13
C THR A 443 -16.16 -11.55 -16.40
N LEU A 444 -16.04 -11.63 -15.07
CA LEU A 444 -15.26 -10.68 -14.29
C LEU A 444 -13.84 -10.61 -14.88
N ARG A 445 -13.36 -9.40 -15.19
CA ARG A 445 -12.02 -9.18 -15.77
C ARG A 445 -10.93 -9.80 -14.93
N SER A 446 -11.07 -9.76 -13.60
CA SER A 446 -10.09 -10.38 -12.75
C SER A 446 -10.02 -11.89 -12.98
N PHE A 447 -11.11 -12.58 -13.33
CA PHE A 447 -11.22 -14.03 -13.55
C PHE A 447 -10.92 -14.50 -14.98
N GLU A 448 -10.64 -13.56 -15.89
CA GLU A 448 -10.28 -13.88 -17.26
C GLU A 448 -9.09 -14.84 -17.33
N PHE A 449 -9.17 -15.84 -18.21
CA PHE A 449 -8.18 -16.91 -18.39
C PHE A 449 -7.95 -17.82 -17.16
N ARG A 450 -8.69 -17.69 -16.06
CA ARG A 450 -8.46 -18.54 -14.89
C ARG A 450 -8.98 -19.96 -15.03
N ASP A 451 -8.20 -20.91 -14.54
CA ASP A 451 -8.64 -22.30 -14.37
C ASP A 451 -9.42 -22.51 -13.05
N GLU A 452 -9.96 -23.72 -12.86
CA GLU A 452 -10.75 -24.07 -11.68
C GLU A 452 -9.97 -23.94 -10.35
N ASN A 453 -8.67 -24.24 -10.36
CA ASN A 453 -7.82 -24.13 -9.18
C ASN A 453 -7.57 -22.65 -8.84
N GLU A 454 -7.32 -21.81 -9.83
CA GLU A 454 -7.18 -20.37 -9.65
C GLU A 454 -8.48 -19.72 -9.17
N ILE A 455 -9.65 -20.23 -9.60
CA ILE A 455 -10.96 -19.82 -9.06
C ILE A 455 -11.12 -20.21 -7.59
N ALA A 456 -10.66 -21.40 -7.19
CA ALA A 456 -10.64 -21.80 -5.79
C ALA A 456 -9.75 -20.88 -4.94
N LYS A 457 -8.57 -20.51 -5.45
CA LYS A 457 -7.66 -19.53 -4.82
C LYS A 457 -8.30 -18.15 -4.66
N ALA A 458 -9.03 -17.69 -5.68
CA ALA A 458 -9.80 -16.46 -5.60
C ALA A 458 -10.87 -16.47 -4.51
N THR A 459 -11.45 -17.65 -4.24
CA THR A 459 -12.46 -17.83 -3.19
C THR A 459 -11.82 -17.87 -1.80
N GLY A 460 -10.69 -18.56 -1.65
CA GLY A 460 -9.94 -18.63 -0.39
C GLY A 460 -9.22 -17.33 -0.01
N GLY A 461 -8.94 -16.48 -1.00
CA GLY A 461 -8.34 -15.17 -0.79
C GLY A 461 -6.90 -15.25 -0.26
N PRO A 462 -6.32 -14.13 0.21
CA PRO A 462 -4.94 -14.12 0.70
C PRO A 462 -4.71 -14.98 1.95
N ALA A 463 -5.76 -15.30 2.71
CA ALA A 463 -5.66 -16.19 3.87
C ALA A 463 -5.27 -17.61 3.45
N LEU A 464 -5.87 -18.12 2.37
CA LEU A 464 -5.51 -19.43 1.81
C LEU A 464 -4.06 -19.46 1.31
N LEU A 465 -3.58 -18.38 0.68
CA LEU A 465 -2.16 -18.27 0.29
C LEU A 465 -1.25 -18.43 1.50
N VAL A 466 -1.55 -17.76 2.61
CA VAL A 466 -0.76 -17.85 3.84
C VAL A 466 -0.79 -19.28 4.40
N GLU A 467 -1.98 -19.88 4.49
CA GLU A 467 -2.17 -21.26 4.96
C GLU A 467 -1.33 -22.26 4.15
N GLU A 468 -1.48 -22.28 2.83
CA GLU A 468 -0.73 -23.18 1.95
C GLU A 468 0.78 -22.98 2.08
N SER A 469 1.22 -21.74 2.30
CA SER A 469 2.65 -21.39 2.39
C SER A 469 3.29 -21.71 3.72
N ILE A 470 2.49 -21.80 4.79
CA ILE A 470 2.91 -22.36 6.07
C ILE A 470 3.04 -23.87 5.90
N GLN A 471 2.04 -24.52 5.30
CA GLN A 471 2.02 -25.97 5.10
C GLN A 471 3.18 -26.47 4.22
N ASP A 472 3.55 -25.73 3.18
CA ASP A 472 4.68 -26.10 2.31
C ASP A 472 6.05 -25.55 2.77
N GLY A 473 6.09 -24.81 3.88
CA GLY A 473 7.31 -24.32 4.50
C GLY A 473 7.99 -23.15 3.79
N ARG A 474 7.41 -22.57 2.72
CA ARG A 474 7.98 -21.37 2.06
C ARG A 474 8.02 -20.17 3.00
N LEU A 475 6.94 -19.96 3.76
CA LEU A 475 6.78 -18.79 4.63
C LEU A 475 7.77 -18.81 5.82
N PRO A 476 7.89 -19.90 6.61
CA PRO A 476 8.90 -19.99 7.67
C PRO A 476 10.33 -19.85 7.14
N LYS A 477 10.64 -20.52 6.02
CA LYS A 477 11.97 -20.49 5.40
C LYS A 477 12.40 -19.08 5.02
N CYS A 478 11.55 -18.30 4.34
CA CYS A 478 11.93 -16.95 3.96
C CYS A 478 11.98 -16.00 5.15
N THR A 479 11.05 -16.14 6.12
CA THR A 479 11.07 -15.35 7.36
C THR A 479 12.42 -15.50 8.08
N VAL A 480 12.90 -16.74 8.25
CA VAL A 480 14.22 -17.03 8.83
C VAL A 480 15.34 -16.38 8.03
N ASN A 481 15.33 -16.49 6.70
CA ASN A 481 16.40 -15.90 5.87
C ASN A 481 16.44 -14.37 5.96
N LYS A 482 15.28 -13.70 5.82
CA LYS A 482 15.18 -12.23 5.86
C LYS A 482 15.57 -11.68 7.22
N LEU A 483 15.13 -12.33 8.30
CA LEU A 483 15.43 -11.88 9.65
C LEU A 483 16.91 -12.12 10.00
N PHE A 484 17.46 -13.26 9.58
CA PHE A 484 18.90 -13.51 9.69
C PHE A 484 19.70 -12.44 8.93
N GLU A 485 19.36 -12.18 7.67
CA GLU A 485 20.03 -11.17 6.86
C GLU A 485 19.91 -9.76 7.48
N ARG A 486 18.75 -9.44 8.06
CA ARG A 486 18.54 -8.17 8.76
C ARG A 486 19.46 -8.02 9.98
N LEU A 487 19.57 -9.04 10.82
CA LEU A 487 20.34 -8.98 12.07
C LEU A 487 21.84 -9.16 11.84
N ILE A 488 22.23 -10.02 10.89
CA ILE A 488 23.63 -10.36 10.60
C ILE A 488 24.24 -9.44 9.54
N ARG A 489 23.41 -8.67 8.82
CA ARG A 489 23.81 -7.72 7.77
C ARG A 489 24.49 -8.36 6.55
N ARG A 490 24.17 -9.63 6.29
CA ARG A 490 24.59 -10.40 5.11
C ARG A 490 23.69 -11.63 4.91
N PRO A 491 23.61 -12.18 3.69
CA PRO A 491 22.95 -13.47 3.48
C PRO A 491 23.65 -14.59 4.26
N MET A 492 22.91 -15.68 4.48
CA MET A 492 23.46 -16.92 5.03
C MET A 492 24.50 -17.52 4.06
N LYS A 493 25.62 -17.98 4.61
CA LYS A 493 26.67 -18.74 3.88
C LYS A 493 26.16 -20.15 3.53
N PRO A 494 26.78 -20.86 2.57
CA PRO A 494 26.39 -22.22 2.21
C PRO A 494 26.28 -23.20 3.40
N ASP A 495 27.24 -23.17 4.33
CA ASP A 495 27.20 -24.03 5.53
C ASP A 495 26.07 -23.64 6.50
N GLU A 496 25.77 -22.34 6.62
CA GLU A 496 24.65 -21.85 7.44
C GLU A 496 23.31 -22.25 6.80
N LEU A 497 23.19 -22.17 5.47
CA LEU A 497 22.01 -22.62 4.73
C LEU A 497 21.75 -24.13 4.90
N LYS A 498 22.82 -24.92 5.02
CA LYS A 498 22.76 -26.38 5.17
C LYS A 498 22.51 -26.81 6.63
N ASN A 499 23.18 -26.17 7.59
CA ASN A 499 23.24 -26.67 8.96
C ASN A 499 22.44 -25.80 9.95
N LEU A 500 22.48 -24.47 9.83
CA LEU A 500 21.87 -23.55 10.78
C LEU A 500 20.41 -23.21 10.41
N ARG A 501 20.13 -22.96 9.13
CA ARG A 501 18.78 -22.60 8.68
C ARG A 501 17.72 -23.63 9.05
N PRO A 502 17.93 -24.96 8.85
CA PRO A 502 16.94 -25.94 9.27
C PRO A 502 16.68 -25.92 10.78
N GLN A 503 17.70 -25.65 11.60
CA GLN A 503 17.55 -25.54 13.05
C GLN A 503 16.73 -24.32 13.45
N LEU A 504 16.98 -23.15 12.82
CA LEU A 504 16.21 -21.93 13.06
C LEU A 504 14.75 -22.09 12.62
N ILE A 505 14.50 -22.76 11.50
CA ILE A 505 13.13 -23.08 11.04
C ILE A 505 12.44 -23.98 12.07
N ALA A 506 13.08 -25.07 12.51
CA ALA A 506 12.51 -25.98 13.50
C ALA A 506 12.20 -25.26 14.82
N GLN A 507 13.11 -24.43 15.33
CA GLN A 507 12.86 -23.62 16.54
C GLN A 507 11.72 -22.63 16.35
N PHE A 508 11.59 -22.03 15.17
CA PHE A 508 10.49 -21.12 14.87
C PHE A 508 9.15 -21.86 14.85
N GLU A 509 9.08 -23.03 14.21
CA GLU A 509 7.91 -23.91 14.21
C GLU A 509 7.54 -24.39 15.62
N GLU A 510 8.51 -24.88 16.39
CA GLU A 510 8.33 -25.32 17.79
C GLU A 510 7.82 -24.21 18.71
N SER A 511 8.17 -22.95 18.42
CA SER A 511 7.68 -21.78 19.16
C SER A 511 6.26 -21.36 18.77
N GLY A 512 5.60 -22.06 17.84
CA GLY A 512 4.31 -21.61 17.28
C GLY A 512 4.46 -20.41 16.34
N PHE A 513 5.62 -20.26 15.71
CA PHE A 513 6.02 -19.10 14.92
C PHE A 513 6.12 -17.80 15.71
N ASP A 514 6.62 -17.83 16.95
CA ASP A 514 6.87 -16.61 17.73
C ASP A 514 8.05 -15.82 17.13
N PHE A 515 7.76 -14.59 16.70
CA PHE A 515 8.75 -13.69 16.08
C PHE A 515 9.90 -13.33 17.04
N ARG A 516 9.60 -13.04 18.32
CA ARG A 516 10.59 -12.68 19.33
C ARG A 516 11.48 -13.88 19.66
N ALA A 517 10.90 -15.09 19.70
CA ALA A 517 11.65 -16.33 19.85
C ALA A 517 12.65 -16.54 18.70
N LEU A 518 12.23 -16.32 17.46
CA LEU A 518 13.13 -16.40 16.30
C LEU A 518 14.24 -15.34 16.33
N VAL A 519 13.92 -14.09 16.67
CA VAL A 519 14.94 -13.04 16.83
C VAL A 519 15.97 -13.45 17.88
N ARG A 520 15.51 -13.92 19.05
CA ARG A 520 16.37 -14.43 20.11
C ARG A 520 17.23 -15.59 19.63
N ALA A 521 16.65 -16.57 18.93
CA ALA A 521 17.39 -17.70 18.38
C ALA A 521 18.52 -17.26 17.45
N ILE A 522 18.27 -16.28 16.56
CA ILE A 522 19.27 -15.76 15.62
C ILE A 522 20.41 -15.05 16.35
N VAL A 523 20.13 -14.15 17.29
CA VAL A 523 21.19 -13.40 18.00
C VAL A 523 21.99 -14.27 18.97
N MET A 524 21.46 -15.45 19.32
CA MET A 524 22.16 -16.44 20.12
C MET A 524 23.11 -17.32 19.30
N THR A 525 23.06 -17.25 17.97
CA THR A 525 23.96 -18.02 17.09
C THR A 525 25.41 -17.54 17.19
N GLU A 526 26.33 -18.46 16.92
CA GLU A 526 27.76 -18.12 16.79
C GLU A 526 28.00 -17.11 15.66
N ALA A 527 27.21 -17.17 14.58
CA ALA A 527 27.29 -16.26 13.45
C ALA A 527 27.01 -14.79 13.84
N TYR A 528 26.10 -14.55 14.81
CA TYR A 528 25.84 -13.19 15.32
C TYR A 528 26.97 -12.71 16.24
N ARG A 529 27.58 -13.62 17.00
CA ARG A 529 28.65 -13.34 17.98
C ARG A 529 30.05 -13.23 17.36
N ARG A 530 30.17 -13.41 16.05
CA ARG A 530 31.43 -13.31 15.30
C ARG A 530 31.30 -12.22 14.25
N LEU A 531 32.14 -11.20 14.32
CA LEU A 531 32.27 -10.21 13.26
C LEU A 531 33.40 -10.64 12.33
N VAL A 532 33.10 -10.75 11.03
CA VAL A 532 34.12 -10.78 10.00
C VAL A 532 34.62 -9.34 9.85
N ARG A 533 35.93 -9.12 9.97
CA ARG A 533 36.55 -7.80 9.77
C ARG A 533 36.53 -7.39 8.31
#